data_AF-A0A6J0MQQ7-F1
#
_entry.id   AF-A0A6J0MQQ7-F1
#
_cell.length_a   1.000
_cell.length_b   1.000
_cell.length_c   1.000
_cell.angle_alpha   90.00
_cell.angle_beta   90.00
_cell.angle_gamma   90.00
#
_symmetry.space_group_name_H-M   'P 1'
#
loop_
_entity.id
_entity.type
_entity.pdbx_description
1 polymer ?
#
loop_
_entity_poly.entity_id
_entity_poly.type
_entity_poly.pdbx_seq_one_letter_code
_entity_poly.pdbx_strand_id
1 'polypeptide(L)'
;MQLAKVEVNSGSDTSFWFARWSQLGSLIELTGERGCLIMGIPINSTVERVVQTYRARRHRFLVYQQIEKEILSLRRQGLNQQEDACLWKRDNGDFKPDFSTSQTWNIVRTQSPKVTWFKGIWFREATPKLSFIAWLAIQNRLATGDRIIRWNPQAITTCWLCNSAEETRDHLFFECGYSKEVWRSIMGNLAGHRNLFQWSQIVQILIKGLRERVSTFLFRYGFQVVIYAIWYERNVRRVGEASQTTSCMIRRLDKMVRNRITTLRKNPGGKYEKAMEVWFGRN
;
A
#
# COMPACT_ATOMS: atom_id res chain seq x y z
N MET A 1 -14.43 -9.74 -13.44
CA MET A 1 -14.19 -10.38 -12.13
C MET A 1 -15.41 -10.18 -11.25
N GLN A 2 -16.10 -11.24 -10.85
CA GLN A 2 -17.31 -11.15 -10.02
C GLN A 2 -16.92 -11.05 -8.54
N LEU A 3 -17.28 -9.93 -7.90
CA LEU A 3 -17.00 -9.66 -6.48
C LEU A 3 -18.23 -9.82 -5.58
N ALA A 4 -19.42 -9.85 -6.17
CA ALA A 4 -20.67 -10.01 -5.45
C ALA A 4 -21.68 -10.84 -6.27
N LYS A 5 -22.56 -11.53 -5.56
CA LYS A 5 -23.76 -12.20 -6.10
C LYS A 5 -24.92 -11.95 -5.16
N VAL A 6 -26.15 -12.09 -5.65
CA VAL A 6 -27.35 -11.99 -4.82
C VAL A 6 -27.91 -13.39 -4.61
N GLU A 7 -28.10 -13.75 -3.36
CA GLU A 7 -28.90 -14.91 -2.97
C GLU A 7 -30.36 -14.47 -2.87
N VAL A 8 -31.19 -15.03 -3.76
CA VAL A 8 -32.60 -14.67 -3.88
C VAL A 8 -33.41 -15.48 -2.88
N ASN A 9 -34.11 -14.77 -2.02
CA ASN A 9 -35.06 -15.27 -1.04
C ASN A 9 -36.48 -14.87 -1.45
N SER A 10 -36.91 -13.65 -1.10
CA SER A 10 -38.18 -13.09 -1.58
C SER A 10 -38.11 -12.70 -3.05
N GLY A 11 -36.97 -12.21 -3.53
CA GLY A 11 -36.80 -11.63 -4.85
C GLY A 11 -37.51 -10.29 -5.04
N SER A 12 -38.08 -9.69 -3.98
CA SER A 12 -38.89 -8.48 -4.03
C SER A 12 -38.05 -7.24 -4.36
N ASP A 13 -36.83 -7.19 -3.83
CA ASP A 13 -35.92 -6.05 -3.99
C ASP A 13 -34.76 -6.35 -4.96
N THR A 14 -34.67 -7.60 -5.44
CA THR A 14 -33.66 -8.00 -6.43
C THR A 14 -34.13 -7.69 -7.85
N SER A 15 -33.39 -6.80 -8.54
CA SER A 15 -33.61 -6.55 -9.98
C SER A 15 -33.32 -7.79 -10.81
N PHE A 16 -34.27 -8.19 -11.66
CA PHE A 16 -34.11 -9.34 -12.57
C PHE A 16 -32.95 -9.14 -13.57
N TRP A 17 -32.79 -7.92 -14.09
CA TRP A 17 -31.84 -7.63 -15.16
C TRP A 17 -30.46 -7.22 -14.67
N PHE A 18 -30.41 -6.38 -13.63
CA PHE A 18 -29.17 -5.76 -13.18
C PHE A 18 -28.47 -6.57 -12.07
N ALA A 19 -29.22 -7.22 -11.19
CA ALA A 19 -28.64 -7.96 -10.08
C ALA A 19 -27.99 -9.27 -10.55
N ARG A 20 -26.93 -9.68 -9.85
CA ARG A 20 -26.17 -10.91 -10.14
C ARG A 20 -26.73 -12.10 -9.35
N TRP A 21 -28.00 -12.41 -9.57
CA TRP A 21 -28.68 -13.56 -8.95
C TRP A 21 -28.51 -14.86 -9.77
N SER A 22 -28.33 -14.74 -11.09
CA SER A 22 -28.16 -15.89 -11.98
C SER A 22 -26.70 -16.33 -12.07
N GLN A 23 -26.48 -17.62 -12.36
CA GLN A 23 -25.14 -18.14 -12.71
C GLN A 23 -24.58 -17.51 -13.99
N LEU A 24 -25.45 -16.95 -14.83
CA LEU A 24 -25.08 -16.24 -16.05
C LEU A 24 -24.49 -14.85 -15.75
N GLY A 25 -24.55 -14.37 -14.51
CA GLY A 25 -24.11 -13.03 -14.13
C GLY A 25 -25.22 -11.99 -14.28
N SER A 26 -24.88 -10.78 -14.71
CA SER A 26 -25.87 -9.72 -14.94
C SER A 26 -26.53 -9.94 -16.30
N LEU A 27 -27.84 -10.20 -16.31
CA LEU A 27 -28.56 -10.57 -17.53
C LEU A 27 -28.60 -9.41 -18.55
N ILE A 28 -28.58 -8.17 -18.09
CA ILE A 28 -28.51 -7.00 -18.96
C ILE A 28 -27.13 -6.87 -19.65
N GLU A 29 -26.04 -7.22 -18.96
CA GLU A 29 -24.68 -7.22 -19.54
C GLU A 29 -24.58 -8.27 -20.66
N LEU A 30 -25.35 -9.36 -20.57
CA LEU A 30 -25.39 -10.43 -21.57
C LEU A 30 -26.29 -10.16 -22.77
N THR A 31 -27.45 -9.54 -22.54
CA THR A 31 -28.52 -9.44 -23.56
C THR A 31 -28.74 -8.03 -24.09
N GLY A 32 -28.22 -7.02 -23.39
CA GLY A 32 -28.52 -5.62 -23.63
C GLY A 32 -30.01 -5.30 -23.48
N GLU A 33 -30.41 -4.08 -23.82
CA GLU A 33 -31.81 -3.63 -23.71
C GLU A 33 -32.77 -4.44 -24.61
N ARG A 34 -32.28 -4.99 -25.73
CA ARG A 34 -33.07 -5.86 -26.61
C ARG A 34 -33.53 -7.14 -25.91
N GLY A 35 -32.79 -7.62 -24.91
CA GLY A 35 -33.18 -8.77 -24.10
C GLY A 35 -34.52 -8.56 -23.40
N CYS A 36 -34.79 -7.33 -22.94
CA CYS A 36 -36.06 -6.97 -22.31
C CYS A 36 -37.25 -7.18 -23.26
N LEU A 37 -37.10 -6.76 -24.51
CA LEU A 37 -38.12 -6.89 -25.55
C LEU A 37 -38.35 -8.36 -25.95
N ILE A 38 -37.27 -9.11 -26.18
CA ILE A 38 -37.33 -10.52 -26.62
C ILE A 38 -37.97 -11.39 -25.54
N MET A 39 -37.56 -11.21 -24.28
CA MET A 39 -38.10 -11.96 -23.15
C MET A 39 -39.50 -11.46 -22.74
N GLY A 40 -39.88 -10.23 -23.13
CA GLY A 40 -41.12 -9.59 -22.68
C GLY A 40 -41.14 -9.32 -21.19
N ILE A 41 -39.97 -9.05 -20.59
CA ILE A 41 -39.82 -8.72 -19.17
C ILE A 41 -39.37 -7.26 -19.08
N PRO A 42 -40.15 -6.36 -18.46
CA PRO A 42 -39.77 -4.96 -18.27
C PRO A 42 -38.41 -4.79 -17.58
N ILE A 43 -37.69 -3.72 -17.92
CA ILE A 43 -36.31 -3.48 -17.44
C ILE A 43 -36.21 -3.30 -15.91
N ASN A 44 -37.28 -2.82 -15.27
CA ASN A 44 -37.39 -2.61 -13.83
C ASN A 44 -38.05 -3.79 -13.10
N SER A 45 -38.20 -4.95 -13.75
CA SER A 45 -38.80 -6.12 -13.10
C SER A 45 -37.92 -6.67 -11.97
N THR A 46 -38.57 -7.07 -10.90
CA THR A 46 -37.93 -7.80 -9.78
C THR A 46 -37.91 -9.30 -10.08
N VAL A 47 -37.04 -10.05 -9.42
CA VAL A 47 -36.97 -11.51 -9.59
C VAL A 47 -38.29 -12.16 -9.18
N GLU A 48 -38.89 -11.70 -8.08
CA GLU A 48 -40.19 -12.17 -7.60
C GLU A 48 -41.27 -12.07 -8.68
N ARG A 49 -41.43 -10.87 -9.25
CA ARG A 49 -42.44 -10.60 -10.26
C ARG A 49 -42.26 -11.50 -11.48
N VAL A 50 -41.02 -11.69 -11.93
CA VAL A 50 -40.73 -12.54 -13.08
C VAL A 50 -41.02 -14.01 -12.76
N VAL A 51 -40.59 -14.50 -11.61
CA VAL A 51 -40.84 -15.87 -11.17
C VAL A 51 -42.34 -16.16 -11.09
N GLN A 52 -43.18 -15.20 -10.69
CA GLN A 52 -44.64 -15.38 -10.62
C GLN A 52 -45.34 -15.25 -11.98
N THR A 53 -44.95 -14.28 -12.80
CA THR A 53 -45.73 -13.89 -14.00
C THR A 53 -45.19 -14.42 -15.33
N TYR A 54 -43.92 -14.83 -15.38
CA TYR A 54 -43.27 -15.20 -16.63
C TYR A 54 -43.92 -16.45 -17.26
N ARG A 55 -44.20 -16.37 -18.57
CA ARG A 55 -44.71 -17.49 -19.36
C ARG A 55 -43.61 -17.94 -20.31
N ALA A 56 -43.27 -19.22 -20.26
CA ALA A 56 -42.21 -19.81 -21.07
C ALA A 56 -42.48 -19.60 -22.56
N ARG A 57 -41.40 -19.36 -23.33
CA ARG A 57 -41.46 -19.10 -24.78
C ARG A 57 -40.40 -19.91 -25.49
N ARG A 58 -40.64 -20.22 -26.77
CA ARG A 58 -39.62 -20.85 -27.60
C ARG A 58 -38.62 -19.80 -28.07
N HIS A 59 -37.42 -19.83 -27.49
CA HIS A 59 -36.31 -18.98 -27.89
C HIS A 59 -35.41 -19.68 -28.90
N ARG A 60 -35.04 -18.96 -29.98
CA ARG A 60 -34.09 -19.47 -30.99
C ARG A 60 -32.63 -19.40 -30.52
N PHE A 61 -32.29 -18.40 -29.70
CA PHE A 61 -30.91 -18.19 -29.23
C PHE A 61 -30.67 -18.83 -27.87
N LEU A 62 -29.49 -19.44 -27.71
CA LEU A 62 -29.10 -20.19 -26.51
C LEU A 62 -29.12 -19.35 -25.23
N VAL A 63 -28.71 -18.07 -25.29
CA VAL A 63 -28.68 -17.20 -24.10
C VAL A 63 -30.05 -17.05 -23.46
N TYR A 64 -31.11 -16.86 -24.26
CA TYR A 64 -32.48 -16.74 -23.75
C TYR A 64 -33.04 -18.08 -23.26
N GLN A 65 -32.64 -19.20 -23.88
CA GLN A 65 -32.97 -20.53 -23.37
C GLN A 65 -32.32 -20.78 -22.00
N GLN A 66 -31.10 -20.31 -21.77
CA GLN A 66 -30.41 -20.41 -20.48
C GLN A 66 -31.09 -19.53 -19.41
N ILE A 67 -31.42 -18.28 -19.75
CA ILE A 67 -32.16 -17.38 -18.85
C ILE A 67 -33.50 -18.00 -18.47
N GLU A 68 -34.24 -18.56 -19.43
CA GLU A 68 -35.51 -19.23 -19.15
C GLU A 68 -35.34 -20.43 -18.21
N LYS A 69 -34.29 -21.23 -18.38
CA LYS A 69 -33.96 -22.33 -17.45
C LYS A 69 -33.71 -21.83 -16.02
N GLU A 70 -33.00 -20.71 -15.86
CA GLU A 70 -32.74 -20.10 -14.55
C GLU A 70 -34.05 -19.61 -13.89
N ILE A 71 -34.94 -18.96 -14.65
CA ILE A 71 -36.28 -18.55 -14.17
C ILE A 71 -37.08 -19.77 -13.69
N LEU A 72 -37.15 -20.82 -14.51
CA LEU A 72 -37.90 -22.03 -14.19
C LEU A 72 -37.28 -22.80 -13.02
N SER A 73 -35.95 -22.73 -12.84
CA SER A 73 -35.27 -23.31 -11.69
C SER A 73 -35.67 -22.61 -10.40
N LEU A 74 -35.62 -21.27 -10.37
CA LEU A 74 -36.07 -20.49 -9.21
C LEU A 74 -37.54 -20.72 -8.89
N ARG A 75 -38.40 -20.78 -9.93
CA ARG A 75 -39.82 -21.09 -9.74
C ARG A 75 -40.06 -22.45 -9.08
N ARG A 76 -39.26 -23.47 -9.43
CA ARG A 76 -39.36 -24.81 -8.82
C ARG A 76 -38.85 -24.84 -7.38
N GLN A 77 -37.82 -24.06 -7.08
CA GLN A 77 -37.28 -23.94 -5.71
C GLN A 77 -38.26 -23.20 -4.79
N GLY A 78 -39.00 -22.24 -5.34
CA GLY A 78 -39.92 -21.39 -4.58
C GLY A 78 -39.20 -20.22 -3.94
N LEU A 79 -39.93 -19.10 -3.79
CA LEU A 79 -39.47 -17.91 -3.09
C LEU A 79 -39.99 -17.95 -1.65
N ASN A 80 -39.21 -17.41 -0.71
CA ASN A 80 -39.57 -17.37 0.71
C ASN A 80 -39.80 -15.91 1.18
N GLN A 81 -40.11 -15.71 2.46
CA GLN A 81 -40.40 -14.37 3.01
C GLN A 81 -39.16 -13.65 3.58
N GLN A 82 -37.98 -14.26 3.51
CA GLN A 82 -36.75 -13.65 4.00
C GLN A 82 -36.24 -12.60 3.01
N GLU A 83 -35.49 -11.63 3.50
CA GLU A 83 -34.84 -10.63 2.67
C GLU A 83 -33.76 -11.25 1.78
N ASP A 84 -33.61 -10.71 0.57
CA ASP A 84 -32.55 -11.09 -0.35
C ASP A 84 -31.17 -10.72 0.24
N ALA A 85 -30.18 -11.60 0.08
CA ALA A 85 -28.85 -11.40 0.66
C ALA A 85 -27.81 -11.07 -0.41
N CYS A 86 -27.12 -9.92 -0.24
CA CYS A 86 -25.95 -9.60 -1.04
C CYS A 86 -24.73 -10.35 -0.48
N LEU A 87 -24.18 -11.28 -1.26
CA LEU A 87 -23.03 -12.06 -0.86
C LEU A 87 -21.76 -11.57 -1.56
N TRP A 88 -20.72 -11.35 -0.78
CA TRP A 88 -19.42 -10.86 -1.21
C TRP A 88 -18.41 -11.99 -1.33
N LYS A 89 -17.64 -11.97 -2.41
CA LYS A 89 -16.60 -12.96 -2.68
C LYS A 89 -15.44 -12.81 -1.70
N ARG A 90 -14.99 -13.95 -1.17
CA ARG A 90 -13.84 -14.12 -0.28
C ARG A 90 -12.61 -14.56 -1.07
N ASP A 91 -11.45 -14.47 -0.43
CA ASP A 91 -10.16 -14.90 -1.00
C ASP A 91 -10.11 -16.39 -1.32
N ASN A 92 -10.78 -17.21 -0.52
CA ASN A 92 -10.94 -18.65 -0.75
C ASN A 92 -11.97 -19.00 -1.85
N GLY A 93 -12.65 -18.00 -2.44
CA GLY A 93 -13.67 -18.19 -3.47
C GLY A 93 -15.10 -18.27 -2.95
N ASP A 94 -15.31 -18.37 -1.63
CA ASP A 94 -16.64 -18.44 -1.03
C ASP A 94 -17.37 -17.10 -1.10
N PHE A 95 -18.69 -17.14 -0.93
CA PHE A 95 -19.54 -15.95 -0.87
C PHE A 95 -20.19 -15.85 0.52
N LYS A 96 -20.10 -14.67 1.15
CA LYS A 96 -20.60 -14.41 2.52
C LYS A 96 -21.31 -13.05 2.60
N PRO A 97 -22.27 -12.86 3.52
CA PRO A 97 -23.04 -11.63 3.61
C PRO A 97 -22.21 -10.39 4.01
N ASP A 98 -21.16 -10.55 4.82
CA ASP A 98 -20.38 -9.40 5.29
C ASP A 98 -19.35 -8.91 4.28
N PHE A 99 -19.32 -7.61 3.99
CA PHE A 99 -18.24 -7.04 3.19
C PHE A 99 -16.91 -7.00 3.99
N SER A 100 -15.81 -7.41 3.38
CA SER A 100 -14.47 -7.22 3.95
C SER A 100 -13.57 -6.49 2.97
N THR A 101 -13.25 -5.24 3.28
CA THR A 101 -12.32 -4.42 2.48
C THR A 101 -10.97 -5.10 2.29
N SER A 102 -10.46 -5.78 3.33
CA SER A 102 -9.16 -6.46 3.29
C SER A 102 -9.15 -7.62 2.28
N GLN A 103 -10.18 -8.47 2.30
CA GLN A 103 -10.28 -9.60 1.37
C GLN A 103 -10.57 -9.12 -0.04
N THR A 104 -11.50 -8.17 -0.22
CA THR A 104 -11.79 -7.58 -1.53
C THR A 104 -10.53 -6.95 -2.13
N TRP A 105 -9.75 -6.23 -1.33
CA TRP A 105 -8.47 -5.68 -1.77
C TRP A 105 -7.50 -6.76 -2.24
N ASN A 106 -7.43 -7.89 -1.54
CA ASN A 106 -6.57 -9.02 -1.91
C ASN A 106 -7.01 -9.74 -3.20
N ILE A 107 -8.30 -9.71 -3.52
CA ILE A 107 -8.87 -10.25 -4.77
C ILE A 107 -8.58 -9.30 -5.94
N VAL A 108 -8.74 -7.99 -5.73
CA VAL A 108 -8.60 -6.99 -6.81
C VAL A 108 -7.15 -6.67 -7.15
N ARG A 109 -6.26 -6.70 -6.16
CA ARG A 109 -4.86 -6.37 -6.38
C ARG A 109 -4.14 -7.46 -7.17
N THR A 110 -3.17 -7.05 -7.97
CA THR A 110 -2.10 -7.96 -8.40
C THR A 110 -1.15 -8.21 -7.22
N GLN A 111 -0.99 -9.46 -6.82
CA GLN A 111 -0.05 -9.80 -5.75
C GLN A 111 1.36 -9.96 -6.32
N SER A 112 2.32 -9.22 -5.77
CA SER A 112 3.74 -9.40 -6.04
C SER A 112 4.43 -10.06 -4.85
N PRO A 113 5.59 -10.72 -5.06
CA PRO A 113 6.37 -11.29 -3.97
C PRO A 113 6.67 -10.25 -2.89
N LYS A 114 6.62 -10.69 -1.62
CA LYS A 114 6.96 -9.82 -0.49
C LYS A 114 8.45 -9.49 -0.54
N VAL A 115 8.76 -8.21 -0.76
CA VAL A 115 10.12 -7.68 -0.77
C VAL A 115 10.73 -7.70 0.63
N THR A 116 11.97 -8.14 0.79
CA THR A 116 12.61 -8.35 2.12
C THR A 116 12.79 -7.07 2.93
N TRP A 117 13.05 -5.94 2.27
CA TRP A 117 13.28 -4.63 2.90
C TRP A 117 12.04 -3.97 3.50
N PHE A 118 10.82 -4.51 3.29
CA PHE A 118 9.59 -3.85 3.70
C PHE A 118 9.54 -3.56 5.21
N LYS A 119 10.01 -4.50 6.05
CA LYS A 119 10.01 -4.34 7.52
C LYS A 119 10.98 -3.26 8.01
N GLY A 120 12.01 -2.96 7.21
CA GLY A 120 13.00 -1.92 7.51
C GLY A 120 12.46 -0.51 7.29
N ILE A 121 11.50 -0.35 6.36
CA ILE A 121 10.92 0.94 5.98
C ILE A 121 9.52 1.14 6.56
N TRP A 122 8.68 0.12 6.50
CA TRP A 122 7.30 0.17 6.95
C TRP A 122 7.20 -0.55 8.28
N PHE A 123 7.31 0.21 9.36
CA PHE A 123 7.19 -0.27 10.72
C PHE A 123 6.28 0.64 11.55
N ARG A 124 5.73 0.06 12.62
CA ARG A 124 4.90 0.78 13.58
C ARG A 124 5.71 1.94 14.18
N GLU A 125 5.08 3.11 14.30
CA GLU A 125 5.69 4.37 14.76
C GLU A 125 6.63 5.08 13.75
N ALA A 126 6.77 4.58 12.51
CA ALA A 126 7.45 5.33 11.46
C ALA A 126 6.65 6.58 11.06
N THR A 127 7.35 7.64 10.65
CA THR A 127 6.70 8.87 10.15
C THR A 127 6.49 8.74 8.64
N PRO A 128 5.25 8.78 8.10
CA PRO A 128 4.98 8.48 6.69
C PRO A 128 5.83 9.26 5.69
N LYS A 129 6.03 10.56 5.92
CA LYS A 129 6.88 11.43 5.08
C LYS A 129 8.32 10.93 4.97
N LEU A 130 8.89 10.45 6.08
CA LEU A 130 10.26 9.94 6.12
C LEU A 130 10.33 8.56 5.47
N SER A 131 9.37 7.68 5.77
CA SER A 131 9.27 6.34 5.17
C SER A 131 9.15 6.40 3.65
N PHE A 132 8.41 7.37 3.11
CA PHE A 132 8.23 7.53 1.67
C PHE A 132 9.55 7.85 0.94
N ILE A 133 10.34 8.79 1.46
CA ILE A 133 11.65 9.11 0.88
C ILE A 133 12.63 7.95 1.05
N ALA A 134 12.64 7.29 2.21
CA ALA A 134 13.47 6.11 2.45
C ALA A 134 13.09 4.94 1.52
N TRP A 135 11.80 4.76 1.23
CA TRP A 135 11.32 3.77 0.25
C TRP A 135 11.85 4.05 -1.16
N LEU A 136 11.75 5.31 -1.62
CA LEU A 136 12.31 5.71 -2.92
C LEU A 136 13.83 5.52 -2.97
N ALA A 137 14.53 5.80 -1.87
CA ALA A 137 15.97 5.58 -1.76
C ALA A 137 16.34 4.09 -1.87
N ILE A 138 15.64 3.19 -1.16
CA ILE A 138 15.82 1.74 -1.30
C ILE A 138 15.57 1.25 -2.72
N GLN A 139 14.58 1.81 -3.40
CA GLN A 139 14.29 1.49 -4.80
C GLN A 139 15.29 2.10 -5.79
N ASN A 140 16.26 2.89 -5.32
CA ASN A 140 17.15 3.69 -6.14
C ASN A 140 16.39 4.57 -7.16
N ARG A 141 15.27 5.19 -6.72
CA ARG A 141 14.34 5.96 -7.57
C ARG A 141 14.35 7.46 -7.28
N LEU A 142 15.23 7.93 -6.41
CA LEU A 142 15.42 9.37 -6.22
C LEU A 142 16.12 9.99 -7.43
N ALA A 143 15.93 11.29 -7.66
CA ALA A 143 16.51 12.01 -8.79
C ALA A 143 17.96 12.43 -8.50
N THR A 144 18.86 11.44 -8.41
CA THR A 144 20.30 11.61 -8.27
C THR A 144 20.97 11.95 -9.60
N GLY A 145 22.17 12.54 -9.57
CA GLY A 145 22.92 12.94 -10.77
C GLY A 145 23.05 11.85 -11.83
N ASP A 146 23.46 10.64 -11.42
CA ASP A 146 23.59 9.44 -12.26
C ASP A 146 22.29 9.01 -12.98
N ARG A 147 21.14 9.44 -12.45
CA ARG A 147 19.82 9.17 -13.02
C ARG A 147 19.31 10.31 -13.88
N ILE A 148 19.52 11.56 -13.45
CA ILE A 148 19.05 12.75 -14.16
C ILE A 148 19.75 12.87 -15.52
N ILE A 149 21.04 12.52 -15.61
CA ILE A 149 21.80 12.59 -16.88
C ILE A 149 21.16 11.77 -18.01
N ARG A 150 20.42 10.71 -17.69
CA ARG A 150 19.70 9.89 -18.67
C ARG A 150 18.53 10.62 -19.33
N TRP A 151 18.01 11.68 -18.70
CA TRP A 151 16.88 12.48 -19.20
C TRP A 151 17.32 13.85 -19.69
N ASN A 152 18.39 14.40 -19.12
CA ASN A 152 19.00 15.65 -19.53
C ASN A 152 20.53 15.50 -19.60
N PRO A 153 21.11 15.35 -20.81
CA PRO A 153 22.55 15.21 -20.99
C PRO A 153 23.39 16.39 -20.47
N GLN A 154 22.77 17.57 -20.28
CA GLN A 154 23.43 18.76 -19.75
C GLN A 154 23.30 18.88 -18.21
N ALA A 155 22.72 17.89 -17.54
CA ALA A 155 22.55 17.92 -16.10
C ALA A 155 23.89 17.84 -15.36
N ILE A 156 24.01 18.62 -14.29
CA ILE A 156 25.13 18.52 -13.35
C ILE A 156 25.02 17.21 -12.58
N THR A 157 26.02 16.35 -12.74
CA THR A 157 26.10 15.05 -12.07
C THR A 157 26.94 15.07 -10.81
N THR A 158 27.70 16.13 -10.55
CA THR A 158 28.47 16.28 -9.31
C THR A 158 27.54 16.45 -8.10
N CYS A 159 27.94 15.86 -6.97
CA CYS A 159 27.16 15.88 -5.74
C CYS A 159 27.04 17.29 -5.16
N TRP A 160 25.80 17.77 -5.02
CA TRP A 160 25.50 19.11 -4.52
C TRP A 160 25.86 19.34 -3.04
N LEU A 161 26.25 18.29 -2.31
CA LEU A 161 26.65 18.39 -0.91
C LEU A 161 28.15 18.61 -0.73
N CYS A 162 28.99 17.92 -1.51
CA CYS A 162 30.45 17.98 -1.39
C CYS A 162 31.17 18.55 -2.62
N ASN A 163 30.48 18.68 -3.75
CA ASN A 163 31.03 19.15 -5.03
C ASN A 163 32.29 18.41 -5.51
N SER A 164 32.51 17.16 -5.08
CA SER A 164 33.79 16.45 -5.30
C SER A 164 33.69 15.14 -6.07
N ALA A 165 32.51 14.52 -6.16
CA ALA A 165 32.31 13.25 -6.85
C ALA A 165 30.95 13.19 -7.54
N GLU A 166 30.76 12.22 -8.42
CA GLU A 166 29.47 11.96 -9.06
C GLU A 166 28.41 11.56 -8.02
N GLU A 167 27.23 12.14 -8.16
CA GLU A 167 26.11 11.92 -7.28
C GLU A 167 25.36 10.64 -7.66
N THR A 168 25.74 9.55 -7.00
CA THR A 168 24.97 8.30 -6.95
C THR A 168 24.17 8.22 -5.64
N ARG A 169 23.25 7.27 -5.51
CA ARG A 169 22.56 6.99 -4.23
C ARG A 169 23.55 6.70 -3.10
N ASP A 170 24.50 5.82 -3.35
CA ASP A 170 25.44 5.35 -2.34
C ASP A 170 26.36 6.51 -1.93
N HIS A 171 26.83 7.30 -2.91
CA HIS A 171 27.59 8.51 -2.64
C HIS A 171 26.80 9.52 -1.82
N LEU A 172 25.60 9.89 -2.29
CA LEU A 172 24.75 10.90 -1.66
C LEU A 172 24.49 10.59 -0.19
N PHE A 173 24.17 9.34 0.15
CA PHE A 173 23.77 9.00 1.51
C PHE A 173 24.91 8.55 2.41
N PHE A 174 25.94 7.88 1.90
CA PHE A 174 26.93 7.22 2.75
C PHE A 174 28.39 7.37 2.35
N GLU A 175 28.73 7.90 1.16
CA GLU A 175 30.14 8.11 0.80
C GLU A 175 30.57 9.59 0.82
N CYS A 176 29.63 10.50 0.56
CA CYS A 176 29.81 11.94 0.63
C CYS A 176 30.26 12.38 2.03
N GLY A 177 31.29 13.24 2.12
CA GLY A 177 31.85 13.70 3.40
C GLY A 177 30.82 14.32 4.33
N TYR A 178 29.98 15.22 3.80
CA TYR A 178 28.87 15.83 4.54
C TYR A 178 27.91 14.79 5.13
N SER A 179 27.46 13.85 4.30
CA SER A 179 26.51 12.81 4.66
C SER A 179 27.08 11.81 5.65
N LYS A 180 28.36 11.41 5.47
CA LYS A 180 29.08 10.53 6.40
C LYS A 180 29.14 11.12 7.79
N GLU A 181 29.46 12.41 7.91
CA GLU A 181 29.53 13.09 9.20
C GLU A 181 28.16 13.11 9.88
N VAL A 182 27.11 13.54 9.16
CA VAL A 182 25.74 13.56 9.69
C VAL A 182 25.28 12.15 10.11
N TRP A 183 25.51 11.14 9.27
CA TRP A 183 25.15 9.76 9.56
C TRP A 183 25.87 9.23 10.80
N ARG A 184 27.20 9.39 10.86
CA ARG A 184 28.03 8.90 11.97
C ARG A 184 27.59 9.54 13.29
N SER A 185 27.38 10.86 13.31
CA SER A 185 26.99 11.57 14.53
C SER A 185 25.57 11.24 14.99
N ILE A 186 24.64 10.96 14.07
CA ILE A 186 23.26 10.62 14.45
C ILE A 186 23.14 9.17 14.90
N MET A 187 23.75 8.24 14.17
CA MET A 187 23.62 6.82 14.45
C MET A 187 24.52 6.38 15.61
N GLY A 188 25.67 7.03 15.79
CA GLY A 188 26.66 6.68 16.81
C GLY A 188 26.95 5.18 16.82
N ASN A 189 26.99 4.61 18.01
CA ASN A 189 27.22 3.18 18.23
C ASN A 189 25.93 2.34 18.32
N LEU A 190 24.78 2.82 17.81
CA LEU A 190 23.51 2.06 17.89
C LEU A 190 23.60 0.66 17.26
N ALA A 191 24.42 0.50 16.23
CA ALA A 191 24.69 -0.79 15.57
C ALA A 191 26.09 -1.35 15.91
N GLY A 192 26.65 -0.94 17.04
CA GLY A 192 28.02 -1.24 17.48
C GLY A 192 29.07 -0.35 16.79
N HIS A 193 30.35 -0.58 17.13
CA HIS A 193 31.51 0.17 16.64
C HIS A 193 31.87 -0.11 15.16
N ARG A 194 30.88 -0.42 14.32
CA ARG A 194 31.09 -0.70 12.89
C ARG A 194 30.97 0.60 12.11
N ASN A 195 31.97 0.88 11.27
CA ASN A 195 31.92 1.97 10.29
C ASN A 195 30.93 1.62 9.17
N LEU A 196 29.64 1.85 9.43
CA LEU A 196 28.55 1.53 8.51
C LEU A 196 28.40 2.65 7.47
N PHE A 197 29.17 2.59 6.39
CA PHE A 197 29.10 3.54 5.28
C PHE A 197 28.72 2.88 3.95
N GLN A 198 28.42 1.59 3.94
CA GLN A 198 28.00 0.88 2.74
C GLN A 198 26.49 0.68 2.73
N TRP A 199 25.84 1.12 1.66
CA TRP A 199 24.38 1.02 1.50
C TRP A 199 23.85 -0.40 1.75
N SER A 200 24.49 -1.41 1.13
CA SER A 200 24.10 -2.81 1.23
C SER A 200 24.12 -3.33 2.68
N GLN A 201 25.19 -3.03 3.43
CA GLN A 201 25.33 -3.43 4.84
C GLN A 201 24.26 -2.79 5.72
N ILE A 202 23.99 -1.49 5.52
CA ILE A 202 22.96 -0.77 6.27
C ILE A 202 21.58 -1.36 5.99
N VAL A 203 21.26 -1.64 4.73
CA VAL A 203 19.99 -2.29 4.35
C VAL A 203 19.85 -3.68 4.98
N GLN A 204 20.92 -4.47 5.03
CA GLN A 204 20.90 -5.76 5.74
C GLN A 204 20.57 -5.60 7.23
N ILE A 205 21.13 -4.60 7.90
CA ILE A 205 20.82 -4.29 9.31
C ILE A 205 19.37 -3.82 9.46
N LEU A 206 18.86 -2.98 8.55
CA LEU A 206 17.45 -2.56 8.57
C LEU A 206 16.49 -3.76 8.45
N ILE A 207 16.81 -4.71 7.57
CA ILE A 207 16.02 -5.93 7.35
C ILE A 207 16.07 -6.83 8.58
N LYS A 208 17.27 -7.21 9.01
CA LYS A 208 17.49 -8.16 10.12
C LYS A 208 17.03 -7.58 11.45
N GLY A 209 17.19 -6.28 11.65
CA GLY A 209 17.06 -5.64 12.94
C GLY A 209 18.30 -5.85 13.82
N LEU A 210 18.30 -5.16 14.94
CA LEU A 210 19.31 -5.29 15.99
C LEU A 210 18.81 -6.26 17.08
N ARG A 211 19.70 -6.62 18.01
CA ARG A 211 19.38 -7.56 19.11
C ARG A 211 18.18 -7.10 19.92
N GLU A 212 18.10 -5.81 20.22
CA GLU A 212 17.01 -5.23 20.99
C GLU A 212 15.98 -4.55 20.08
N ARG A 213 14.70 -4.68 20.46
CA ARG A 213 13.58 -4.07 19.72
C ARG A 213 13.67 -2.54 19.70
N VAL A 214 14.05 -1.94 20.83
CA VAL A 214 14.20 -0.49 20.96
C VAL A 214 15.32 0.01 20.06
N SER A 215 16.50 -0.62 20.11
CA SER A 215 17.62 -0.29 19.23
C SER A 215 17.25 -0.48 17.76
N THR A 216 16.51 -1.54 17.41
CA THR A 216 16.00 -1.75 16.05
C THR A 216 15.11 -0.60 15.59
N PHE A 217 14.18 -0.16 16.44
CA PHE A 217 13.34 0.99 16.16
C PHE A 217 14.17 2.27 15.97
N LEU A 218 15.08 2.57 16.91
CA LEU A 218 15.93 3.76 16.85
C LEU A 218 16.81 3.77 15.61
N PHE A 219 17.38 2.62 15.24
CA PHE A 219 18.20 2.49 14.04
C PHE A 219 17.38 2.72 12.76
N ARG A 220 16.20 2.09 12.65
CA ARG A 220 15.31 2.29 11.49
C ARG A 220 14.78 3.72 11.40
N TYR A 221 14.39 4.31 12.52
CA TYR A 221 13.89 5.67 12.58
C TYR A 221 14.99 6.70 12.29
N GLY A 222 16.17 6.54 12.90
CA GLY A 222 17.36 7.34 12.64
C GLY A 222 17.76 7.28 11.17
N PHE A 223 17.72 6.10 10.55
CA PHE A 223 17.94 5.97 9.11
C PHE A 223 16.95 6.78 8.29
N GLN A 224 15.65 6.66 8.54
CA GLN A 224 14.63 7.43 7.81
C GLN A 224 14.81 8.94 7.97
N VAL A 225 15.15 9.37 9.19
CA VAL A 225 15.44 10.77 9.52
C VAL A 225 16.64 11.31 8.73
N VAL A 226 17.75 10.57 8.71
CA VAL A 226 18.98 10.98 8.02
C VAL A 226 18.78 10.98 6.50
N ILE A 227 18.21 9.93 5.94
CA ILE A 227 17.94 9.83 4.49
C ILE A 227 17.04 10.99 4.03
N TYR A 228 15.96 11.26 4.76
CA TYR A 228 15.08 12.39 4.44
C TYR A 228 15.82 13.73 4.50
N ALA A 229 16.60 13.96 5.56
CA ALA A 229 17.28 15.22 5.79
C ALA A 229 18.38 15.51 4.76
N ILE A 230 19.18 14.50 4.41
CA ILE A 230 20.21 14.58 3.36
C ILE A 230 19.54 14.87 2.02
N TRP A 231 18.48 14.13 1.68
CA TRP A 231 17.75 14.35 0.42
C TRP A 231 17.17 15.77 0.33
N TYR A 232 16.61 16.27 1.44
CA TYR A 232 16.09 17.63 1.52
C TYR A 232 17.19 18.67 1.35
N GLU A 233 18.28 18.57 2.12
CA GLU A 233 19.42 19.49 2.07
C GLU A 233 20.05 19.55 0.68
N ARG A 234 20.22 18.38 0.04
CA ARG A 234 20.71 18.29 -1.34
C ARG A 234 19.82 19.08 -2.29
N ASN A 235 18.50 18.94 -2.19
CA ASN A 235 17.57 19.62 -3.10
C ASN A 235 17.51 21.13 -2.87
N VAL A 236 17.61 21.57 -1.62
CA VAL A 236 17.74 22.99 -1.23
C VAL A 236 18.97 23.60 -1.91
N ARG A 237 20.14 22.97 -1.79
CA ARG A 237 21.37 23.45 -2.44
C ARG A 237 21.28 23.46 -3.97
N ARG A 238 20.66 22.44 -4.56
CA ARG A 238 20.46 22.34 -6.01
C ARG A 238 19.62 23.49 -6.57
N VAL A 239 18.65 24.00 -5.80
CA VAL A 239 17.82 25.16 -6.19
C VAL A 239 18.51 26.50 -5.92
N GLY A 240 19.70 26.48 -5.30
CA GLY A 240 20.49 27.68 -5.02
C GLY A 240 20.22 28.31 -3.65
N GLU A 241 19.51 27.61 -2.76
CA GLU A 241 19.33 28.06 -1.38
C GLU A 241 20.59 27.84 -0.53
N ALA A 242 20.70 28.59 0.58
CA ALA A 242 21.86 28.55 1.46
C ALA A 242 22.08 27.17 2.10
N SER A 243 23.33 26.69 2.06
CA SER A 243 23.73 25.42 2.65
C SER A 243 23.71 25.46 4.18
N GLN A 244 23.26 24.36 4.81
CA GLN A 244 23.38 24.17 6.25
C GLN A 244 24.65 23.39 6.61
N THR A 245 25.33 23.82 7.66
CA THR A 245 26.50 23.09 8.22
C THR A 245 26.07 21.74 8.81
N THR A 246 26.99 20.79 8.83
CA THR A 246 26.78 19.45 9.44
C THR A 246 26.38 19.58 10.91
N SER A 247 27.02 20.46 11.68
CA SER A 247 26.72 20.65 13.10
C SER A 247 25.30 21.18 13.35
N CYS A 248 24.78 22.05 12.49
CA CYS A 248 23.39 22.52 12.57
C CYS A 248 22.42 21.37 12.26
N MET A 249 22.69 20.63 11.18
CA MET A 249 21.91 19.46 10.77
C MET A 249 21.85 18.43 11.91
N ILE A 250 23.00 18.04 12.46
CA ILE A 250 23.11 17.03 13.53
C ILE A 250 22.27 17.43 14.74
N ARG A 251 22.39 18.68 15.23
CA ARG A 251 21.58 19.16 16.37
C ARG A 251 20.08 19.09 16.09
N ARG A 252 19.66 19.44 14.87
CA ARG A 252 18.24 19.39 14.46
C ARG A 252 17.73 17.95 14.41
N LEU A 253 18.47 17.03 13.81
CA LEU A 253 18.06 15.63 13.66
C LEU A 253 18.05 14.91 15.02
N ASP A 254 19.04 15.16 15.87
CA ASP A 254 19.05 14.62 17.24
C ASP A 254 17.83 15.08 18.02
N LYS A 255 17.49 16.39 17.99
CA LYS A 255 16.27 16.91 18.61
C LYS A 255 15.01 16.25 18.05
N MET A 256 14.93 16.03 16.73
CA MET A 256 13.78 15.38 16.11
C MET A 256 13.59 13.93 16.59
N VAL A 257 14.66 13.15 16.68
CA VAL A 257 14.58 11.77 17.20
C VAL A 257 14.19 11.76 18.69
N ARG A 258 14.77 12.65 19.50
CA ARG A 258 14.39 12.81 20.92
C ARG A 258 12.92 13.15 21.09
N ASN A 259 12.43 14.14 20.34
CA ASN A 259 11.02 14.52 20.36
C ASN A 259 10.14 13.32 19.99
N ARG A 260 10.52 12.54 18.98
CA ARG A 260 9.79 11.32 18.62
C ARG A 260 9.77 10.32 19.78
N ILE A 261 10.91 10.05 20.40
CA ILE A 261 11.00 9.17 21.58
C ILE A 261 10.06 9.65 22.69
N THR A 262 10.06 10.95 23.01
CA THR A 262 9.17 11.53 24.02
C THR A 262 7.70 11.31 23.70
N THR A 263 7.29 11.43 22.43
CA THR A 263 5.89 11.14 22.04
C THR A 263 5.49 9.68 22.25
N LEU A 264 6.45 8.75 22.17
CA LEU A 264 6.21 7.32 22.31
C LEU A 264 6.23 6.83 23.77
N ARG A 265 6.82 7.61 24.68
CA ARG A 265 6.95 7.30 26.12
C ARG A 265 5.73 7.70 26.96
N LYS A 266 4.63 8.16 26.35
CA LYS A 266 3.46 8.67 27.09
C LYS A 266 2.76 7.64 28.00
N ASN A 267 3.00 6.35 27.83
CA ASN A 267 2.44 5.29 28.67
C ASN A 267 3.55 4.63 29.52
N PRO A 268 3.54 4.76 30.86
CA PRO A 268 4.46 4.06 31.76
C PRO A 268 4.44 2.54 31.54
N GLY A 269 5.59 1.86 31.60
CA GLY A 269 5.72 0.43 31.27
C GLY A 269 5.60 0.11 29.77
N GLY A 270 5.60 1.13 28.90
CA GLY A 270 5.48 0.97 27.46
C GLY A 270 6.74 0.43 26.78
N LYS A 271 6.57 -0.10 25.55
CA LYS A 271 7.65 -0.72 24.73
C LYS A 271 8.87 0.17 24.45
N TYR A 272 8.77 1.48 24.66
CA TYR A 272 9.81 2.48 24.34
C TYR A 272 10.33 3.21 25.57
N GLU A 273 10.07 2.73 26.78
CA GLU A 273 10.47 3.38 28.03
C GLU A 273 11.98 3.68 28.09
N LYS A 274 12.81 2.68 27.75
CA LYS A 274 14.28 2.79 27.70
C LYS A 274 14.83 3.45 26.44
N ALA A 275 13.98 3.88 25.50
CA ALA A 275 14.45 4.41 24.21
C ALA A 275 15.29 5.67 24.36
N MET A 276 15.01 6.48 25.38
CA MET A 276 15.79 7.70 25.63
C MET A 276 17.19 7.37 26.15
N GLU A 277 17.30 6.41 27.08
CA GLU A 277 18.58 5.91 27.61
C GLU A 277 19.44 5.29 26.50
N VAL A 278 18.85 4.40 25.70
CA VAL A 278 19.53 3.78 24.56
C VAL A 278 19.99 4.82 23.54
N TRP A 279 19.17 5.85 23.29
CA TRP A 279 19.57 6.96 22.41
C TRP A 279 20.78 7.68 23.00
N PHE A 280 20.75 8.13 24.25
CA PHE A 280 21.89 8.84 24.86
C PHE A 280 23.17 8.00 24.95
N GLY A 281 23.06 6.70 25.23
CA GLY A 281 24.21 5.79 25.35
C GLY A 281 24.87 5.41 24.01
N ARG A 282 24.41 5.95 22.88
CA ARG A 282 25.02 5.70 21.56
C ARG A 282 26.29 6.52 21.29
N ASN A 283 26.48 7.61 22.04
CA ASN A 283 27.60 8.54 21.86
C ASN A 283 28.87 7.99 22.50
#